data_AF-A0A432FBA8-F1
#
_entry.id   AF-A0A432FBA8-F1
#
_cell.length_a   1.000
_cell.length_b   1.000
_cell.length_c   1.000
_cell.angle_alpha   90.00
_cell.angle_beta   90.00
_cell.angle_gamma   90.00
#
_symmetry.space_group_name_H-M   'P 1'
#
loop_
_entity.id
_entity.type
_entity.pdbx_description
1 polymer ?
#
loop_
_entity_poly.entity_id
_entity_poly.type
_entity_poly.pdbx_seq_one_letter_code
_entity_poly.pdbx_strand_id
1 'polypeptide(L)' 'MYKLLNGSTLDIHGGGMDLKFPHHENERSIYLALTNNEITKE' A
#
# COMPACT_ATOMS: atom_id res chain seq x y z
N MET A 1 5.04 -0.57 5.08
CA MET A 1 4.83 -1.45 3.92
C MET A 1 6.06 -1.67 3.03
N TYR A 2 6.67 -0.65 2.41
CA TYR A 2 7.83 -0.84 1.51
C TYR A 2 8.94 -1.77 2.04
N LYS A 3 9.42 -1.54 3.28
CA LYS A 3 10.45 -2.37 3.92
C LYS A 3 10.00 -3.82 4.17
N LEU A 4 8.71 -4.04 4.44
CA LEU A 4 8.17 -5.37 4.69
C LEU A 4 8.08 -6.17 3.39
N LEU A 5 7.77 -5.49 2.30
CA LEU A 5 7.59 -6.09 0.98
C LEU A 5 8.88 -6.11 0.15
N ASN A 6 10.00 -5.56 0.66
CA ASN A 6 11.23 -5.36 -0.12
C ASN A 6 10.98 -4.68 -1.48
N GLY A 7 10.00 -3.77 -1.54
CA GLY A 7 9.58 -3.09 -2.76
C GLY A 7 8.72 -3.90 -3.74
N SER A 8 8.25 -5.10 -3.38
CA SER A 8 7.27 -5.85 -4.18
C SER A 8 5.84 -5.38 -3.92
N THR A 9 4.94 -5.55 -4.89
CA THR A 9 3.51 -5.26 -4.73
C THR A 9 2.76 -6.46 -4.15
N LEU A 10 1.67 -6.18 -3.43
CA LEU A 10 0.75 -7.21 -2.91
C LEU A 10 -0.27 -7.61 -3.98
N ASP A 11 -0.76 -8.85 -3.91
CA ASP A 11 -1.93 -9.23 -4.70
C ASP A 11 -3.24 -8.83 -3.99
N ILE A 12 -3.28 -8.85 -2.65
CA ILE A 12 -4.42 -8.38 -1.85
C ILE A 12 -3.91 -7.60 -0.64
N HIS A 13 -4.47 -6.41 -0.42
CA HIS A 13 -4.26 -5.62 0.79
C HIS A 13 -5.62 -5.28 1.41
N GLY A 14 -6.01 -6.07 2.41
CA GLY A 14 -7.30 -5.94 3.10
C GLY A 14 -7.18 -5.26 4.47
N GLY A 15 -8.32 -4.89 5.03
CA GLY A 15 -8.44 -4.28 6.34
C GLY A 15 -9.90 -3.91 6.66
N GLY A 16 -10.15 -3.38 7.87
CA GLY A 16 -11.46 -2.84 8.21
C GLY A 16 -11.86 -1.67 7.30
N MET A 17 -13.16 -1.41 7.15
CA MET A 17 -13.65 -0.30 6.31
C MET A 17 -13.18 1.07 6.82
N ASP A 18 -12.98 1.20 8.13
CA ASP A 18 -12.38 2.34 8.82
C ASP A 18 -10.92 2.57 8.39
N LEU A 19 -10.20 1.53 7.97
CA LEU A 19 -8.81 1.63 7.54
C LEU A 19 -8.65 2.17 6.11
N LYS A 20 -9.73 2.23 5.31
CA LYS A 20 -9.68 2.76 3.95
C LYS A 20 -9.11 4.18 3.93
N PHE A 21 -9.47 4.99 4.91
CA PHE A 21 -8.94 6.35 5.07
C PHE A 21 -8.80 6.71 6.57
N PRO A 22 -7.67 7.29 7.00
CA PRO A 22 -6.51 7.69 6.21
C PRO A 22 -5.46 6.58 6.04
N HIS A 23 -5.62 5.44 6.71
CA HIS A 23 -4.55 4.44 6.85
C HIS A 23 -4.07 3.88 5.50
N HIS A 24 -4.92 3.21 4.72
CA HIS A 24 -4.52 2.65 3.43
C HIS A 24 -4.11 3.72 2.41
N GLU A 25 -4.72 4.90 2.43
CA GLU A 25 -4.34 6.01 1.54
C GLU A 25 -2.93 6.53 1.85
N ASN A 26 -2.56 6.63 3.13
CA ASN A 26 -1.22 7.02 3.54
C ASN A 26 -0.20 5.95 3.14
N GLU A 27 -0.51 4.67 3.34
CA GLU A 27 0.36 3.58 2.96
C GLU A 27 0.58 3.52 1.44
N ARG A 28 -0.50 3.69 0.66
CA ARG A 28 -0.44 3.80 -0.80
C ARG A 28 0.40 5.00 -1.23
N SER A 29 0.17 6.18 -0.65
CA SER A 29 0.90 7.41 -0.99
C SER A 29 2.40 7.27 -0.73
N ILE A 30 2.78 6.77 0.45
CA ILE A 30 4.19 6.54 0.80
C ILE A 30 4.81 5.51 -0.15
N TYR A 31 4.10 4.43 -0.45
CA TYR A 31 4.59 3.37 -1.33
C TYR A 31 4.81 3.87 -2.76
N LEU A 32 3.86 4.64 -3.31
CA LEU A 32 3.96 5.25 -4.63
C LEU A 32 5.14 6.21 -4.70
N ALA A 33 5.34 7.05 -3.69
CA ALA A 33 6.46 7.98 -3.65
C ALA A 33 7.84 7.28 -3.64
N LEU A 34 7.95 6.11 -3.02
CA LEU A 34 9.21 5.36 -2.91
C LEU A 34 9.49 4.47 -4.12
N THR A 35 8.45 3.94 -4.75
CA THR A 35 8.59 2.87 -5.75
C THR A 35 8.12 3.27 -7.14
N ASN A 36 7.34 4.36 -7.25
CA ASN A 36 6.61 4.75 -8.45
C ASN A 36 5.66 3.66 -8.98
N ASN A 37 5.19 2.77 -8.10
CA ASN A 37 4.26 1.67 -8.38
C ASN A 37 3.10 1.68 -7.37
N GLU A 38 2.00 1.02 -7.71
CA GLU A 38 0.89 0.77 -6.78
C GLU A 38 1.26 -0.28 -5.72
N ILE A 39 0.69 -0.15 -4.52
CA ILE A 39 0.94 -1.09 -3.42
C ILE A 39 0.27 -2.46 -3.67
N THR A 40 -0.85 -2.48 -4.40
CA THR A 40 -1.59 -3.69 -4.79
C THR A 40 -1.65 -3.82 -6.31
N LYS A 41 -1.58 -5.06 -6.80
CA LYS A 41 -2.05 -5.41 -8.14
C LYS A 41 -3.58 -5.44 -8.07
N GLU A 42 -4.22 -4.79 -9.05
CA GLU A 42 -5.68 -4.57 -9.18
C GLU A 42 -6.62 -5.37 -8.28
#